data_AF-A0A7C7PVA7-F1
#
_entry.id   AF-A0A7C7PVA7-F1
#
_cell.length_a   1.000
_cell.length_b   1.000
_cell.length_c   1.000
_cell.angle_alpha   90.00
_cell.angle_beta   90.00
_cell.angle_gamma   90.00
#
_symmetry.space_group_name_H-M   'P 1'
#
loop_
_entity.id
_entity.type
_entity.pdbx_description
1 polymer ?
#
loop_
_entity_poly.entity_id
_entity_poly.type
_entity_poly.pdbx_seq_one_letter_code
_entity_poly.pdbx_strand_id
1 'polypeptide(L)' 'MLSTSASANHARLVNVKSLNSGEVYVIPNDAQNSYLVKKLENRQGSGNGSRMPVGGSALDNVDLTNIKNWINTGAQNN' A
#
# COMPACT_ATOMS: atom_id res chain seq x y z
N MET A 1 12.80 17.02 10.00
CA MET A 1 12.84 17.07 8.53
C MET A 1 12.34 15.74 8.00
N LEU A 2 11.12 15.65 7.45
CA LEU A 2 10.71 14.47 6.69
C LEU A 2 11.51 14.50 5.38
N SER A 3 12.49 13.61 5.21
CA SER A 3 13.14 13.44 3.91
C SER A 3 12.09 12.88 2.95
N THR A 4 11.68 13.67 1.95
CA THR A 4 10.74 13.27 0.90
C THR A 4 11.41 12.51 -0.25
N SER A 5 12.64 12.03 -0.03
CA SER A 5 13.35 11.18 -0.98
C SER A 5 12.61 9.84 -1.18
N ALA A 6 12.51 9.37 -2.43
CA ALA A 6 11.84 8.12 -2.78
C ALA A 6 12.29 6.92 -1.89
N SER A 7 13.59 6.82 -1.61
CA SER A 7 14.18 5.81 -0.71
C SER A 7 13.67 5.87 0.73
N ALA A 8 13.50 7.07 1.28
CA ALA A 8 12.97 7.24 2.63
C ALA A 8 11.48 6.92 2.71
N ASN A 9 10.71 7.24 1.67
CA ASN A 9 9.30 6.85 1.59
C ASN A 9 9.15 5.34 1.43
N HIS A 10 9.98 4.73 0.58
CA HIS A 10 10.05 3.28 0.39
C HIS A 10 10.28 2.54 1.71
N ALA A 11 11.30 2.94 2.47
CA ALA A 11 11.64 2.33 3.76
C ALA A 11 10.54 2.48 4.83
N ARG A 12 9.62 3.44 4.66
CA ARG A 12 8.47 3.64 5.55
C ARG A 12 7.23 2.82 5.16
N LEU A 13 7.25 2.19 3.98
CA LEU A 13 6.14 1.41 3.46
C LEU A 13 6.46 -0.09 3.44
N VAL A 14 7.67 -0.46 2.98
CA VAL A 14 8.01 -1.86 2.74
C VAL A 14 8.42 -2.56 4.03
N ASN A 15 7.76 -3.69 4.34
CA ASN A 15 7.91 -4.44 5.59
C ASN A 15 7.61 -3.64 6.86
N VAL A 16 6.87 -2.53 6.76
CA VAL A 16 6.49 -1.70 7.90
C VAL A 16 5.07 -2.04 8.36
N LYS A 17 4.90 -2.27 9.67
CA LYS A 17 3.61 -2.55 10.31
C LYS A 17 2.82 -1.25 10.52
N SER A 18 1.57 -1.25 10.10
CA SER A 18 0.59 -0.20 10.39
C SER A 18 0.24 -0.20 11.88
N LEU A 19 0.31 0.97 12.51
CA LEU A 19 -0.05 1.14 13.91
C LEU A 19 -1.56 0.98 14.16
N ASN A 20 -2.37 1.31 13.16
CA ASN A 20 -3.83 1.29 13.29
C ASN A 20 -4.41 -0.11 13.04
N SER A 21 -3.96 -0.78 11.97
CA SER A 21 -4.50 -2.09 11.59
C SER A 21 -3.70 -3.27 12.12
N GLY A 22 -2.44 -3.06 12.51
CA GLY A 22 -1.51 -4.14 12.83
C GLY A 22 -1.04 -4.94 11.61
N GLU A 23 -1.48 -4.62 10.39
CA GLU A 23 -1.03 -5.28 9.16
C GLU A 23 0.21 -4.62 8.56
N VAL A 24 0.93 -5.31 7.69
CA VAL A 24 2.09 -4.74 6.97
C VAL A 24 1.61 -3.92 5.77
N TYR A 25 2.12 -2.69 5.62
CA TYR A 25 1.74 -1.78 4.53
C TYR A 25 2.01 -2.40 3.15
N VAL A 26 3.25 -2.81 2.91
CA VAL A 26 3.69 -3.51 1.69
C VAL A 26 4.49 -4.74 2.08
N ILE A 27 4.02 -5.90 1.64
CA ILE A 27 4.69 -7.20 1.76
C ILE A 27 5.31 -7.51 0.40
N PRO A 28 6.65 -7.45 0.25
CA PRO A 28 7.30 -7.81 -1.00
C PRO A 28 6.86 -9.18 -1.51
N ASN A 29 6.61 -9.28 -2.81
CA ASN A 29 6.15 -10.50 -3.48
C ASN A 29 4.72 -10.95 -3.11
N ASP A 30 3.98 -10.18 -2.31
CA ASP A 30 2.60 -10.50 -1.93
C ASP A 30 1.71 -9.25 -1.91
N ALA A 31 1.29 -8.81 -3.11
CA ALA A 31 0.38 -7.70 -3.26
C ALA A 31 -1.00 -7.97 -2.66
N GLN A 32 -1.48 -9.22 -2.68
CA GLN A 32 -2.84 -9.55 -2.23
C GLN A 32 -3.02 -9.35 -0.73
N ASN A 33 -2.00 -9.72 0.06
CA ASN A 33 -1.98 -9.57 1.50
C ASN A 33 -1.44 -8.22 1.99
N SER A 34 -0.81 -7.43 1.12
CA SER A 34 -0.37 -6.07 1.43
C SER A 34 -1.54 -5.15 1.82
N TYR A 35 -1.43 -4.48 2.97
CA TYR A 35 -2.50 -3.63 3.49
C TYR A 35 -2.83 -2.45 2.56
N LEU A 36 -1.84 -1.91 1.85
CA LEU A 36 -2.04 -0.87 0.85
C LEU A 36 -3.07 -1.30 -0.21
N VAL A 37 -2.92 -2.50 -0.78
CA VAL A 37 -3.81 -3.03 -1.81
C VAL A 37 -5.20 -3.30 -1.22
N LYS A 38 -5.28 -3.84 0.00
CA LYS A 38 -6.55 -4.00 0.70
C LYS A 38 -7.30 -2.67 0.84
N LYS A 39 -6.60 -1.57 1.16
CA LYS A 39 -7.21 -0.23 1.28
C LYS A 39 -7.65 0.35 -0.06
N LEU A 40 -6.98 0.03 -1.16
CA LEU A 40 -7.38 0.49 -2.49
C LEU A 40 -8.59 -0.29 -3.03
N GLU A 41 -8.73 -1.56 -2.64
CA GLU A 41 -9.80 -2.47 -3.09
C GLU A 41 -10.98 -2.59 -2.13
N ASN A 42 -11.01 -1.79 -1.05
CA ASN A 42 -12.03 -1.85 -0.01
C ASN A 42 -12.10 -3.20 0.75
N ARG A 43 -10.95 -3.85 0.96
CA ARG A 43 -10.80 -5.14 1.66
C ARG A 43 -10.12 -5.05 3.02
N GLN A 44 -9.94 -3.84 3.58
CA GLN A 44 -9.22 -3.61 4.84
C GLN A 44 -9.89 -4.13 6.11
N GLY A 45 -11.11 -4.68 6.02
CA GLY A 45 -11.89 -5.13 7.18
C GLY A 45 -12.57 -4.00 7.97
N SER A 46 -13.47 -4.37 8.88
CA SER A 46 -14.19 -3.43 9.74
C SER A 46 -13.25 -2.72 10.73
N GLY A 47 -13.55 -1.47 11.08
CA GLY A 47 -12.74 -0.67 12.01
C GLY A 47 -11.48 -0.03 11.41
N ASN A 48 -11.07 -0.42 10.20
CA ASN A 48 -9.87 0.08 9.52
C ASN A 48 -10.13 1.28 8.58
N GLY A 49 -11.26 1.96 8.76
CA GLY A 49 -11.73 3.05 7.91
C GLY A 49 -12.16 2.62 6.51
N SER A 50 -12.35 3.60 5.63
CA SER A 50 -12.89 3.40 4.27
C SER A 50 -11.80 3.12 3.22
N ARG A 51 -12.23 2.71 2.03
CA ARG A 51 -11.37 2.60 0.83
C ARG A 51 -10.70 3.93 0.48
N MET A 52 -9.46 3.85 0.01
CA MET A 52 -8.68 4.98 -0.48
C MET A 52 -8.75 5.11 -2.01
N PRO A 53 -8.73 6.33 -2.57
CA PRO A 53 -8.72 7.63 -1.88
C PRO A 53 -10.04 7.92 -1.15
N VAL A 54 -9.96 8.51 0.04
CA VAL A 54 -11.15 8.91 0.80
C VAL A 54 -11.77 10.14 0.18
N GLY A 55 -13.08 10.11 -0.09
CA GLY A 55 -13.81 11.24 -0.68
C GLY A 55 -13.52 11.49 -2.17
N GLY A 56 -12.70 10.66 -2.80
CA GLY A 56 -12.35 10.72 -4.22
C GLY A 56 -12.85 9.50 -5.00
N SER A 57 -12.68 9.55 -6.31
CA SER A 57 -12.92 8.41 -7.19
C SER A 57 -12.01 7.24 -6.85
N ALA A 58 -12.48 6.05 -7.19
CA ALA A 58 -11.65 4.87 -7.22
C ALA A 58 -10.35 5.11 -7.99
N LEU A 59 -9.25 4.53 -7.52
CA LEU A 59 -8.05 4.43 -8.35
C LEU A 59 -8.39 3.57 -9.59
N ASP A 60 -7.92 4.00 -10.76
CA ASP A 60 -8.14 3.27 -12.00
C ASP A 60 -7.43 1.89 -11.96
N ASN A 61 -7.95 0.96 -12.76
CA ASN A 61 -7.45 -0.41 -12.79
C ASN A 61 -6.00 -0.49 -13.30
N VAL A 62 -5.55 0.41 -14.19
CA VAL A 62 -4.16 0.46 -14.67
C VAL A 62 -3.21 0.79 -13.53
N ASP A 63 -3.49 1.85 -12.77
CA ASP A 63 -2.67 2.27 -11.64
C ASP A 63 -2.64 1.21 -10.54
N LEU A 64 -3.80 0.62 -10.23
CA LEU A 64 -3.88 -0.47 -9.26
C LEU A 64 -3.06 -1.69 -9.71
N THR A 65 -3.07 -2.01 -11.01
CA THR A 65 -2.27 -3.09 -11.59
C THR A 65 -0.78 -2.79 -11.50
N ASN A 66 -0.36 -1.56 -11.81
CA ASN A 66 1.03 -1.13 -11.69
C ASN A 66 1.55 -1.24 -10.25
N ILE A 67 0.74 -0.84 -9.27
CA ILE A 67 1.06 -0.99 -7.83
C ILE A 67 1.23 -2.46 -7.47
N LYS A 68 0.27 -3.32 -7.85
CA LYS A 68 0.34 -4.76 -7.57
C LYS A 68 1.58 -5.39 -8.20
N ASN A 69 1.90 -5.02 -9.44
CA ASN A 69 3.08 -5.52 -10.15
C ASN A 69 4.36 -5.10 -9.43
N TRP A 70 4.51 -3.82 -9.07
CA TRP A 70 5.67 -3.35 -8.30
C TRP A 70 5.84 -4.11 -6.98
N ILE A 71 4.76 -4.38 -6.23
CA ILE A 71 4.84 -5.18 -5.00
C ILE A 71 5.26 -6.61 -5.31
N ASN A 72 4.65 -7.22 -6.33
CA ASN A 72 4.90 -8.61 -6.72
C ASN A 72 6.31 -8.82 -7.29
N THR A 73 6.96 -7.79 -7.84
CA THR A 73 8.38 -7.82 -8.23
C THR A 73 9.33 -7.51 -7.06
N GLY A 74 8.87 -7.68 -5.83
CA GLY A 74 9.67 -7.51 -4.62
C GLY A 74 9.70 -6.08 -4.08
N ALA A 75 8.82 -5.19 -4.55
CA ALA A 75 8.72 -3.79 -4.11
C ALA A 75 10.09 -3.10 -4.17
N GLN A 76 10.76 -3.10 -5.32
CA GLN A 76 12.11 -2.56 -5.45
C GLN A 76 12.15 -1.03 -5.25
N ASN A 77 13.22 -0.53 -4.64
CA ASN A 77 13.51 0.90 -4.53
C ASN A 77 14.29 1.34 -5.77
N ASN A 78 13.57 1.73 -6.82
CA ASN A 78 14.12 2.17 -8.11
C ASN A 78 14.22 3.70 -8.20
#